data_AF-A0A1S3S559-F1
#
_entry.id   AF-A0A1S3S559-F1
#
_cell.length_a   1.000
_cell.length_b   1.000
_cell.length_c   1.000
_cell.angle_alpha   90.00
_cell.angle_beta   90.00
_cell.angle_gamma   90.00
#
_symmetry.space_group_name_H-M   'P 1'
#
loop_
_entity.id
_entity.type
_entity.pdbx_description
1 polymer ?
#
loop_
_entity_poly.entity_id
_entity_poly.type
_entity_poly.pdbx_seq_one_letter_code
_entity_poly.pdbx_strand_id
1 'polypeptide(L)'
;MADENETAPKPEKEEEVEEDHGHCSDCENEEHHFDDGDKGQGDDSSAKKKKNKKKKKKSGANKEPAEEDPLGKVDVNSLPADKLQEIQKAIELFSVGQGPAKTMEEASRRSYQFWDTQPVPKLGEMVTSHGSIEPDKDNIREEPYSLPPGFTWDALDLGDAAVLKELYTLLNENYVEDDDNMFRFDYSPEFLLWALRPPGWLPQWHCGVRVNSNQKLVGFISAIPANIRIYDQDKKMVEINFLCVHKKLRSKRVAPVLIREITRRVNLKGIFQAVYTAGVVLPKPVGTCRYWHRSLNPRKLIEVKFSHLSRNMTMQRTMKLYRLNEAPKTSGLRPMTRKDVPAVHRLLLEYLSQFHLAPVMSPEEVEHWLLPQENIIDTYLVVTSGGKVTDFLSFYTLPSTIMNHPVHRSLKAAYSFYNVHTTTTLLDLMSDALILAKSKGFDVFNALDLMENKTFLEKLKFGIGDGNLQYYLYNWKCPSMGSEKVGLVLQ
;
A
#
# COMPACT_ATOMS: atom_id res chain seq x y z
N MET A 1 21.22 -72.04 24.31
CA MET A 1 21.54 -70.66 24.72
C MET A 1 20.80 -69.76 23.76
N ALA A 2 19.66 -69.23 24.22
CA ALA A 2 18.81 -68.21 23.61
C ALA A 2 18.65 -68.25 22.07
N ASP A 3 17.86 -69.24 21.65
CA ASP A 3 16.78 -69.19 20.64
C ASP A 3 16.01 -67.83 20.62
N GLU A 4 15.34 -67.35 19.57
CA GLU A 4 14.56 -67.93 18.46
C GLU A 4 14.34 -66.76 17.44
N ASN A 5 14.54 -66.92 16.13
CA ASN A 5 13.63 -67.48 15.11
C ASN A 5 12.48 -66.53 14.67
N GLU A 6 12.35 -66.33 13.35
CA GLU A 6 11.11 -66.31 12.54
C GLU A 6 11.22 -65.36 11.31
N THR A 7 11.47 -65.88 10.11
CA THR A 7 10.52 -66.33 9.05
C THR A 7 9.35 -65.40 8.75
N ALA A 8 9.37 -64.83 7.55
CA ALA A 8 8.24 -64.19 6.88
C ALA A 8 7.49 -65.19 5.98
N PRO A 9 6.16 -65.10 5.93
CA PRO A 9 5.42 -65.21 4.67
C PRO A 9 4.27 -64.17 4.51
N LYS A 10 3.98 -63.78 3.26
CA LYS A 10 2.73 -63.10 2.79
C LYS A 10 1.55 -64.13 2.73
N PRO A 11 0.23 -63.83 2.51
CA PRO A 11 -0.39 -62.64 1.86
C PRO A 11 -1.83 -62.19 2.34
N GLU A 12 -2.42 -61.22 1.60
CA GLU A 12 -3.85 -60.91 1.30
C GLU A 12 -4.82 -60.12 2.24
N LYS A 13 -5.43 -59.06 1.64
CA LYS A 13 -6.85 -58.53 1.61
C LYS A 13 -7.79 -58.83 2.79
N GLU A 14 -8.76 -58.02 3.25
CA GLU A 14 -9.52 -56.78 2.94
C GLU A 14 -10.08 -56.33 4.34
N GLU A 15 -10.37 -55.06 4.63
CA GLU A 15 -11.74 -54.54 4.63
C GLU A 15 -11.76 -53.03 5.00
N GLU A 16 -12.69 -52.34 4.36
CA GLU A 16 -13.04 -50.92 4.48
C GLU A 16 -13.75 -50.61 5.81
N VAL A 17 -13.45 -49.44 6.40
CA VAL A 17 -14.39 -48.71 7.24
C VAL A 17 -14.28 -47.22 6.89
N GLU A 18 -15.38 -46.69 6.35
CA GLU A 18 -15.65 -45.29 6.07
C GLU A 18 -15.73 -44.45 7.36
N GLU A 19 -15.20 -43.22 7.34
CA GLU A 19 -15.74 -42.12 8.16
C GLU A 19 -15.43 -40.74 7.54
N ASP A 20 -16.40 -40.29 6.75
CA ASP A 20 -16.92 -38.92 6.59
C ASP A 20 -15.96 -37.70 6.56
N HIS A 21 -15.63 -37.27 5.34
CA HIS A 21 -15.17 -35.91 5.05
C HIS A 21 -16.16 -35.19 4.13
N GLY A 22 -17.15 -34.54 4.74
CA GLY A 22 -18.03 -33.57 4.09
C GLY A 22 -17.25 -32.38 3.53
N HIS A 23 -16.89 -32.49 2.25
CA HIS A 23 -16.49 -31.39 1.38
C HIS A 23 -17.76 -30.65 0.95
N CYS A 24 -17.90 -29.36 1.30
CA CYS A 24 -18.94 -28.51 0.74
C CYS A 24 -18.27 -27.44 -0.10
N SER A 25 -18.21 -27.70 -1.41
CA SER A 25 -18.06 -26.67 -2.42
C SER A 25 -19.36 -25.87 -2.54
N ASP A 26 -19.28 -24.77 -3.27
CA ASP A 26 -20.39 -23.94 -3.76
C ASP A 26 -20.78 -22.78 -2.85
N CYS A 27 -20.18 -21.62 -3.15
CA CYS A 27 -20.83 -20.33 -2.98
C CYS A 27 -20.66 -19.57 -4.30
N GLU A 28 -21.59 -19.84 -5.22
CA GLU A 28 -21.76 -19.10 -6.45
C GLU A 28 -22.15 -17.65 -6.16
N ASN A 29 -21.64 -16.76 -7.01
CA ASN A 29 -22.07 -15.38 -7.16
C ASN A 29 -23.54 -15.33 -7.56
N GLU A 30 -24.37 -14.59 -6.82
CA GLU A 30 -25.60 -14.02 -7.37
C GLU A 30 -25.68 -12.52 -7.06
N GLU A 31 -25.50 -11.72 -8.10
CA GLU A 31 -25.96 -10.34 -8.17
C GLU A 31 -27.46 -10.33 -8.41
N HIS A 32 -28.22 -9.53 -7.66
CA HIS A 32 -29.63 -9.27 -8.00
C HIS A 32 -29.97 -7.79 -7.98
N HIS A 33 -30.50 -7.37 -9.12
CA HIS A 33 -31.17 -6.12 -9.42
C HIS A 33 -32.45 -5.95 -8.58
N PHE A 34 -32.70 -4.71 -8.14
CA PHE A 34 -34.00 -4.29 -7.62
C PHE A 34 -34.93 -3.94 -8.80
N ASP A 35 -36.12 -4.55 -8.82
CA ASP A 35 -37.28 -4.07 -9.57
C ASP A 35 -38.45 -3.82 -8.61
N ASP A 36 -39.20 -2.77 -8.93
CA ASP A 36 -40.24 -2.12 -8.12
C ASP A 36 -41.61 -2.70 -8.52
N GLY A 37 -42.50 -2.96 -7.55
CA GLY A 37 -43.78 -3.62 -7.83
C GLY A 37 -44.83 -3.42 -6.73
N ASP A 38 -45.66 -2.40 -6.93
CA ASP A 38 -46.77 -1.88 -6.13
C ASP A 38 -47.97 -2.85 -5.88
N LYS A 39 -48.76 -2.49 -4.84
CA LYS A 39 -50.16 -2.85 -4.42
C LYS A 39 -50.20 -3.35 -2.97
N GLY A 40 -50.99 -2.84 -2.02
CA GLY A 40 -52.04 -1.82 -2.00
C GLY A 40 -53.06 -2.14 -0.88
N GLN A 41 -53.57 -1.08 -0.21
CA GLN A 41 -54.74 -1.00 0.70
C GLN A 41 -54.57 -1.45 2.18
N GLY A 42 -55.04 -0.72 3.20
CA GLY A 42 -55.83 0.52 3.22
C GLY A 42 -56.06 1.10 4.63
N ASP A 43 -56.61 2.33 4.64
CA ASP A 43 -57.37 3.12 5.64
C ASP A 43 -56.79 3.32 7.07
N ASP A 44 -56.92 4.48 7.76
CA ASP A 44 -57.98 5.50 7.68
C ASP A 44 -57.59 6.87 8.30
N SER A 45 -58.19 7.95 7.78
CA SER A 45 -58.55 9.24 8.43
C SER A 45 -57.45 10.18 8.99
N SER A 46 -57.52 11.53 8.99
CA SER A 46 -58.32 12.57 8.33
C SER A 46 -57.76 13.95 8.78
N ALA A 47 -57.77 14.99 7.92
CA ALA A 47 -58.14 16.39 8.23
C ALA A 47 -57.52 17.47 7.29
N LYS A 48 -58.44 18.15 6.60
CA LYS A 48 -58.38 19.29 5.64
C LYS A 48 -57.67 20.58 6.14
N LYS A 49 -57.06 21.35 5.21
CA LYS A 49 -57.59 22.65 4.65
C LYS A 49 -56.58 23.46 3.79
N LYS A 50 -57.02 23.82 2.56
CA LYS A 50 -57.01 25.16 1.84
C LYS A 50 -55.72 26.02 1.90
N LYS A 51 -55.19 26.67 0.84
CA LYS A 51 -55.85 27.66 -0.07
C LYS A 51 -54.84 28.26 -1.11
N ASN A 52 -55.38 28.67 -2.28
CA ASN A 52 -54.98 29.77 -3.21
C ASN A 52 -53.67 29.69 -4.03
N LYS A 53 -53.57 29.86 -5.37
CA LYS A 53 -54.22 30.66 -6.45
C LYS A 53 -53.29 31.81 -6.93
N LYS A 54 -52.68 31.72 -8.13
CA LYS A 54 -52.84 32.68 -9.27
C LYS A 54 -51.86 32.47 -10.45
N LYS A 55 -52.44 32.68 -11.64
CA LYS A 55 -51.91 32.74 -13.02
C LYS A 55 -50.96 33.93 -13.27
N LYS A 56 -50.09 33.81 -14.29
CA LYS A 56 -49.93 34.84 -15.33
C LYS A 56 -49.43 34.26 -16.67
N LYS A 57 -50.00 34.77 -17.76
CA LYS A 57 -49.87 34.39 -19.18
C LYS A 57 -48.89 35.32 -19.92
N LYS A 58 -48.08 34.72 -20.81
CA LYS A 58 -47.79 35.01 -22.24
C LYS A 58 -47.61 36.46 -22.77
N SER A 59 -46.51 36.63 -23.51
CA SER A 59 -46.30 37.38 -24.78
C SER A 59 -45.08 36.72 -25.47
N GLY A 60 -44.88 36.58 -26.78
CA GLY A 60 -45.45 37.07 -28.04
C GLY A 60 -44.37 36.80 -29.12
N ALA A 61 -44.75 36.39 -30.33
CA ALA A 61 -43.92 35.71 -31.34
C ALA A 61 -43.21 36.62 -32.38
N ASN A 62 -42.11 36.16 -33.00
CA ASN A 62 -41.96 35.97 -34.48
C ASN A 62 -40.55 35.53 -34.98
N LYS A 63 -40.54 34.44 -35.80
CA LYS A 63 -39.87 34.12 -37.08
C LYS A 63 -38.31 34.04 -37.27
N GLU A 64 -37.82 32.78 -37.34
CA GLU A 64 -36.98 32.01 -38.34
C GLU A 64 -35.96 32.68 -39.30
N PRO A 65 -34.97 31.94 -39.92
CA PRO A 65 -34.72 30.46 -39.98
C PRO A 65 -33.29 30.01 -39.53
N ALA A 66 -33.08 28.83 -38.93
CA ALA A 66 -32.80 27.50 -39.50
C ALA A 66 -31.44 27.33 -40.24
N GLU A 67 -30.46 26.75 -39.53
CA GLU A 67 -29.37 25.92 -40.10
C GLU A 67 -29.47 24.53 -39.46
N GLU A 68 -29.39 23.50 -40.31
CA GLU A 68 -29.59 22.08 -40.00
C GLU A 68 -28.37 21.47 -39.28
N ASP A 69 -28.62 20.70 -38.21
CA ASP A 69 -27.67 19.74 -37.64
C ASP A 69 -28.28 18.32 -37.77
N PRO A 70 -27.69 17.41 -38.56
CA PRO A 70 -28.30 16.12 -38.85
C PRO A 70 -27.86 15.07 -37.82
N LEU A 71 -28.41 15.05 -36.61
CA LEU A 71 -28.31 13.86 -35.74
C LEU A 71 -29.47 13.78 -34.74
N GLY A 72 -30.65 13.40 -35.25
CA GLY A 72 -31.84 13.12 -34.44
C GLY A 72 -31.99 11.63 -34.10
N LYS A 73 -31.67 11.30 -32.84
CA LYS A 73 -32.26 10.26 -31.97
C LYS A 73 -32.29 8.81 -32.48
N VAL A 74 -31.35 8.00 -32.00
CA VAL A 74 -31.54 6.55 -31.86
C VAL A 74 -32.18 6.29 -30.50
N ASP A 75 -33.38 5.72 -30.51
CA ASP A 75 -34.16 5.35 -29.33
C ASP A 75 -33.63 4.04 -28.75
N VAL A 76 -32.99 4.11 -27.58
CA VAL A 76 -32.22 3.02 -26.96
C VAL A 76 -33.09 1.85 -26.45
N ASN A 77 -34.42 2.02 -26.44
CA ASN A 77 -35.38 1.04 -25.93
C ASN A 77 -35.95 0.09 -27.02
N SER A 78 -35.34 0.01 -28.20
CA SER A 78 -35.85 -0.77 -29.34
C SER A 78 -34.90 -1.87 -29.86
N LEU A 79 -33.88 -2.26 -29.08
CA LEU A 79 -32.88 -3.26 -29.52
C LEU A 79 -33.17 -4.67 -28.94
N PRO A 80 -32.95 -5.76 -29.73
CA PRO A 80 -33.15 -7.14 -29.28
C PRO A 80 -32.27 -7.50 -28.06
N ALA A 81 -32.77 -8.36 -27.17
CA ALA A 81 -32.09 -8.77 -25.93
C ALA A 81 -30.65 -9.28 -26.15
N ASP A 82 -30.39 -9.95 -27.27
CA ASP A 82 -29.06 -10.46 -27.63
C ASP A 82 -28.04 -9.33 -27.88
N LYS A 83 -28.48 -8.19 -28.45
CA LYS A 83 -27.62 -7.02 -28.65
C LYS A 83 -27.43 -6.23 -27.35
N LEU A 84 -28.39 -6.26 -26.43
CA LEU A 84 -28.26 -5.68 -25.10
C LEU A 84 -27.25 -6.46 -24.25
N GLN A 85 -27.23 -7.80 -24.35
CA GLN A 85 -26.20 -8.63 -23.73
C GLN A 85 -24.82 -8.45 -24.37
N GLU A 86 -24.73 -8.26 -25.70
CA GLU A 86 -23.46 -7.90 -26.34
C GLU A 86 -22.99 -6.50 -25.96
N ILE A 87 -23.90 -5.54 -25.79
CA ILE A 87 -23.58 -4.19 -25.31
C ILE A 87 -23.21 -4.23 -23.83
N GLN A 88 -23.85 -5.03 -22.98
CA GLN A 88 -23.46 -5.22 -21.58
C GLN A 88 -22.12 -5.94 -21.46
N LYS A 89 -21.88 -7.01 -22.24
CA LYS A 89 -20.56 -7.64 -22.33
C LYS A 89 -19.51 -6.69 -22.87
N ALA A 90 -19.83 -5.87 -23.86
CA ALA A 90 -18.92 -4.83 -24.36
C ALA A 90 -18.67 -3.76 -23.30
N ILE A 91 -19.69 -3.31 -22.56
CA ILE A 91 -19.57 -2.37 -21.45
C ILE A 91 -18.77 -2.99 -20.31
N GLU A 92 -18.89 -4.28 -20.00
CA GLU A 92 -18.02 -5.01 -19.07
C GLU A 92 -16.60 -5.13 -19.61
N LEU A 93 -16.42 -5.46 -20.89
CA LEU A 93 -15.11 -5.50 -21.56
C LEU A 93 -14.44 -4.11 -21.66
N PHE A 94 -15.22 -3.03 -21.70
CA PHE A 94 -14.75 -1.64 -21.65
C PHE A 94 -14.64 -1.09 -20.22
N SER A 95 -15.36 -1.67 -19.25
CA SER A 95 -15.28 -1.34 -17.82
C SER A 95 -14.16 -2.09 -17.10
N VAL A 96 -13.76 -3.25 -17.61
CA VAL A 96 -12.51 -3.94 -17.25
C VAL A 96 -11.35 -3.18 -17.88
N GLY A 97 -10.83 -2.18 -17.17
CA GLY A 97 -9.46 -1.72 -17.42
C GLY A 97 -9.20 -0.22 -17.52
N GLN A 98 -9.95 0.66 -16.84
CA GLN A 98 -9.56 2.08 -16.78
C GLN A 98 -8.57 2.43 -15.65
N GLY A 99 -8.34 1.55 -14.67
CA GLY A 99 -7.33 1.72 -13.60
C GLY A 99 -6.06 0.90 -13.84
N PRO A 100 -4.95 1.11 -13.12
CA PRO A 100 -3.79 0.20 -13.14
C PRO A 100 -4.15 -1.20 -12.63
N ALA A 101 -3.43 -2.26 -13.08
CA ALA A 101 -3.73 -3.64 -12.68
C ALA A 101 -3.42 -3.87 -11.21
N LYS A 102 -4.34 -4.49 -10.46
CA LYS A 102 -4.16 -4.81 -9.04
C LYS A 102 -3.95 -6.29 -8.78
N THR A 103 -4.42 -7.14 -9.68
CA THR A 103 -4.23 -8.59 -9.60
C THR A 103 -3.28 -9.08 -10.70
N MET A 104 -2.75 -10.29 -10.51
CA MET A 104 -1.89 -10.93 -11.50
C MET A 104 -2.70 -11.29 -12.77
N GLU A 105 -3.98 -11.65 -12.65
CA GLU A 105 -4.81 -11.93 -13.83
C GLU A 105 -5.01 -10.67 -14.68
N GLU A 106 -5.33 -9.53 -14.07
CA GLU A 106 -5.46 -8.26 -14.78
C GLU A 106 -4.14 -7.83 -15.43
N ALA A 107 -3.02 -8.03 -14.74
CA ALA A 107 -1.70 -7.69 -15.24
C ALA A 107 -1.32 -8.53 -16.46
N SER A 108 -1.63 -9.83 -16.45
CA SER A 108 -1.32 -10.75 -17.56
C SER A 108 -2.02 -10.38 -18.87
N ARG A 109 -3.17 -9.70 -18.79
CA ARG A 109 -3.96 -9.26 -19.95
C ARG A 109 -3.49 -7.92 -20.52
N ARG A 110 -2.50 -7.26 -19.90
CA ARG A 110 -2.04 -5.92 -20.30
C ARG A 110 -0.72 -5.94 -21.04
N SER A 111 -0.56 -4.95 -21.92
CA SER A 111 0.72 -4.61 -22.55
C SER A 111 1.41 -3.48 -21.79
N TYR A 112 2.70 -3.65 -21.51
CA TYR A 112 3.47 -2.71 -20.70
C TYR A 112 4.57 -2.00 -21.52
N GLN A 113 4.17 -1.19 -22.51
CA GLN A 113 5.09 -0.51 -23.45
C GLN A 113 6.34 0.14 -22.81
N PHE A 114 6.19 0.77 -21.63
CA PHE A 114 7.33 1.37 -20.92
C PHE A 114 8.22 0.30 -20.27
N TRP A 115 7.65 -0.53 -19.40
CA TRP A 115 8.39 -1.58 -18.68
C TRP A 115 8.99 -2.61 -19.62
N ASP A 116 8.43 -2.74 -20.82
CA ASP A 116 8.97 -3.63 -21.82
C ASP A 116 10.37 -3.24 -22.31
N THR A 117 10.71 -1.96 -22.17
CA THR A 117 12.02 -1.38 -22.49
C THR A 117 12.97 -1.28 -21.30
N GLN A 118 12.54 -1.70 -20.11
CA GLN A 118 13.32 -1.57 -18.87
C GLN A 118 14.01 -2.90 -18.52
N PRO A 119 15.15 -2.86 -17.81
CA PRO A 119 15.86 -4.06 -17.34
C PRO A 119 15.13 -4.67 -16.13
N VAL A 120 13.96 -5.26 -16.39
CA VAL A 120 13.14 -5.99 -15.40
C VAL A 120 12.66 -7.30 -16.03
N PRO A 121 12.48 -8.37 -15.24
CA PRO A 121 11.96 -9.63 -15.75
C PRO A 121 10.54 -9.45 -16.30
N LYS A 122 10.18 -10.23 -17.33
CA LYS A 122 8.81 -10.22 -17.86
C LYS A 122 7.87 -11.00 -16.93
N LEU A 123 6.57 -10.69 -16.95
CA LEU A 123 5.58 -11.35 -16.07
C LEU A 123 5.57 -12.87 -16.24
N GLY A 124 5.62 -13.36 -17.48
CA GLY A 124 5.63 -14.80 -17.79
C GLY A 124 7.00 -15.49 -17.65
N GLU A 125 8.06 -14.75 -17.32
CA GLU A 125 9.41 -15.30 -17.21
C GLU A 125 9.59 -16.03 -15.87
N MET A 126 10.08 -17.27 -15.92
CA MET A 126 10.54 -18.00 -14.74
C MET A 126 12.02 -17.72 -14.52
N VAL A 127 12.32 -17.02 -13.43
CA VAL A 127 13.69 -16.63 -13.07
C VAL A 127 14.23 -17.61 -12.02
N THR A 128 15.27 -18.35 -12.39
CA THR A 128 15.99 -19.28 -11.50
C THR A 128 17.41 -18.82 -11.17
N SER A 129 17.89 -17.78 -11.85
CA SER A 129 19.24 -17.24 -11.67
C SER A 129 19.23 -15.96 -10.84
N HIS A 130 20.38 -15.65 -10.24
CA HIS A 130 20.59 -14.44 -9.44
C HIS A 130 21.59 -13.52 -10.15
N GLY A 131 21.29 -12.24 -10.29
CA GLY A 131 22.25 -11.24 -10.77
C GLY A 131 21.64 -10.06 -11.51
N SER A 132 22.49 -9.20 -12.07
CA SER A 132 22.06 -8.07 -12.89
C SER A 132 21.47 -8.54 -14.22
N ILE A 133 20.48 -7.80 -14.74
CA ILE A 133 19.84 -8.09 -16.02
C ILE A 133 20.67 -7.51 -17.17
N GLU A 134 21.05 -6.24 -17.03
CA GLU A 134 22.03 -5.56 -17.86
C GLU A 134 23.34 -5.40 -17.08
N PRO A 135 24.51 -5.49 -17.73
CA PRO A 135 25.77 -5.13 -17.12
C PRO A 135 25.80 -3.64 -16.77
N ASP A 136 26.62 -3.31 -15.78
CA ASP A 136 26.85 -1.93 -15.38
C ASP A 136 27.38 -1.13 -16.57
N LYS A 137 26.88 0.10 -16.75
CA LYS A 137 27.16 0.93 -17.93
C LYS A 137 28.33 1.86 -17.62
N ASP A 138 29.38 1.81 -18.43
CA ASP A 138 30.54 2.70 -18.29
C ASP A 138 30.23 4.13 -18.76
N ASN A 139 29.41 4.26 -19.82
CA ASN A 139 29.06 5.54 -20.42
C ASN A 139 27.61 5.93 -20.11
N ILE A 140 27.44 6.82 -19.15
CA ILE A 140 26.13 7.35 -18.75
C ILE A 140 25.90 8.71 -19.38
N ARG A 141 24.68 8.94 -19.87
CA ARG A 141 24.25 10.24 -20.39
C ARG A 141 24.39 11.32 -19.31
N GLU A 142 25.23 12.33 -19.57
CA GLU A 142 25.44 13.47 -18.66
C GLU A 142 24.28 14.48 -18.67
N GLU A 143 23.68 14.69 -19.85
CA GLU A 143 22.57 15.63 -20.03
C GLU A 143 21.23 15.05 -19.53
N PRO A 144 20.38 15.86 -18.85
CA PRO A 144 19.04 15.44 -18.45
C PRO A 144 18.20 14.95 -19.63
N TYR A 145 17.23 14.07 -19.36
CA TYR A 145 16.23 13.69 -20.36
C TYR A 145 15.34 14.88 -20.73
N SER A 146 14.92 14.95 -22.00
CA SER A 146 14.06 16.03 -22.48
C SER A 146 12.67 15.95 -21.87
N LEU A 147 12.20 17.07 -21.32
CA LEU A 147 10.80 17.26 -20.92
C LEU A 147 9.99 17.89 -22.05
N PRO A 148 8.65 17.75 -22.04
CA PRO A 148 7.79 18.52 -22.94
C PRO A 148 8.01 20.04 -22.78
N PRO A 149 7.77 20.84 -23.83
CA PRO A 149 7.90 22.30 -23.75
C PRO A 149 7.07 22.88 -22.60
N GLY A 150 7.65 23.84 -21.87
CA GLY A 150 6.99 24.51 -20.73
C GLY A 150 7.20 23.83 -19.38
N PHE A 151 8.01 22.76 -19.31
CA PHE A 151 8.44 22.14 -18.06
C PHE A 151 9.97 22.19 -17.92
N THR A 152 10.43 22.19 -16.68
CA THR A 152 11.85 22.09 -16.34
C THR A 152 12.07 21.11 -15.19
N TRP A 153 13.27 20.52 -15.18
CA TRP A 153 13.74 19.76 -14.03
C TRP A 153 14.10 20.70 -12.89
N ASP A 154 13.86 20.23 -11.68
CA ASP A 154 14.32 20.87 -10.46
C ASP A 154 14.83 19.81 -9.48
N ALA A 155 15.87 20.11 -8.72
CA ALA A 155 16.36 19.26 -7.64
C ALA A 155 15.93 19.92 -6.33
N LEU A 156 14.99 19.30 -5.62
CA LEU A 156 14.34 19.95 -4.49
C LEU A 156 15.28 19.99 -3.27
N ASP A 157 15.68 21.19 -2.84
CA ASP A 157 16.33 21.35 -1.54
C ASP A 157 15.28 21.35 -0.43
N LEU A 158 15.09 20.19 0.18
CA LEU A 158 14.16 20.02 1.31
C LEU A 158 14.58 20.77 2.58
N GLY A 159 15.75 21.43 2.59
CA GLY A 159 16.19 22.29 3.69
C GLY A 159 15.48 23.64 3.67
N ASP A 160 14.99 24.04 2.50
CA ASP A 160 14.10 25.17 2.36
C ASP A 160 12.68 24.76 2.73
N ALA A 161 12.15 25.37 3.79
CA ALA A 161 10.80 25.12 4.27
C ALA A 161 9.71 25.43 3.22
N ALA A 162 9.98 26.38 2.30
CA ALA A 162 9.06 26.68 1.20
C ALA A 162 8.99 25.50 0.21
N VAL A 163 10.14 24.99 -0.23
CA VAL A 163 10.24 23.86 -1.16
C VAL A 163 9.66 22.59 -0.54
N LEU A 164 9.96 22.32 0.73
CA LEU A 164 9.37 21.20 1.47
C LEU A 164 7.84 21.28 1.54
N LYS A 165 7.29 22.48 1.76
CA LYS A 165 5.85 22.73 1.77
C LYS A 165 5.22 22.54 0.39
N GLU A 166 5.93 22.89 -0.68
CA GLU A 166 5.48 22.60 -2.05
C GLU A 166 5.39 21.10 -2.32
N LEU A 167 6.41 20.33 -1.91
CA LEU A 167 6.42 18.87 -2.02
C LEU A 167 5.27 18.25 -1.20
N TYR A 168 5.12 18.67 0.05
CA TYR A 168 4.00 18.29 0.90
C TYR A 168 2.66 18.51 0.20
N THR A 169 2.46 19.70 -0.38
CA THR A 169 1.22 20.07 -1.08
C THR A 169 1.00 19.20 -2.32
N LEU A 170 2.04 18.94 -3.12
CA LEU A 170 1.94 18.05 -4.28
C LEU A 170 1.45 16.66 -3.86
N LEU A 171 2.08 16.07 -2.84
CA LEU A 171 1.74 14.73 -2.36
C LEU A 171 0.34 14.68 -1.74
N ASN A 172 0.02 15.60 -0.84
CA ASN A 172 -1.28 15.67 -0.18
C ASN A 172 -2.44 16.00 -1.14
N GLU A 173 -2.20 16.51 -2.35
CA GLU A 173 -3.28 16.74 -3.33
C GLU A 173 -3.35 15.66 -4.43
N ASN A 174 -2.23 14.97 -4.71
CA ASN A 174 -2.08 14.19 -5.94
C ASN A 174 -1.45 12.80 -5.76
N TYR A 175 -1.07 12.39 -4.54
CA TYR A 175 -0.49 11.08 -4.30
C TYR A 175 -1.58 9.99 -4.16
N VAL A 176 -1.22 8.87 -3.54
CA VAL A 176 -2.05 7.67 -3.39
C VAL A 176 -3.38 8.01 -2.71
N GLU A 177 -4.45 7.58 -3.36
CA GLU A 177 -5.81 7.61 -2.84
C GLU A 177 -6.26 6.16 -2.72
N ASP A 178 -7.11 5.87 -1.74
CA ASP A 178 -7.86 4.63 -1.72
C ASP A 178 -8.82 4.56 -2.92
N ASP A 179 -9.32 3.35 -3.17
CA ASP A 179 -10.13 3.05 -4.36
C ASP A 179 -11.44 3.82 -4.40
N ASP A 180 -11.96 4.18 -3.22
CA ASP A 180 -13.19 4.94 -3.03
C ASP A 180 -12.95 6.45 -2.90
N ASN A 181 -11.69 6.91 -3.01
CA ASN A 181 -11.25 8.30 -2.83
C ASN A 181 -11.69 8.93 -1.47
N MET A 182 -11.87 8.12 -0.42
CA MET A 182 -12.25 8.57 0.93
C MET A 182 -11.04 9.00 1.77
N PHE A 183 -9.87 8.41 1.52
CA PHE A 183 -8.65 8.62 2.29
C PHE A 183 -7.47 8.94 1.38
N ARG A 184 -6.65 9.91 1.81
CA ARG A 184 -5.40 10.25 1.14
C ARG A 184 -4.28 10.35 2.15
N PHE A 185 -3.10 9.79 1.85
CA PHE A 185 -1.96 9.92 2.74
C PHE A 185 -1.56 11.38 2.96
N ASP A 186 -1.33 11.73 4.22
CA ASP A 186 -0.95 13.05 4.68
C ASP A 186 0.46 12.96 5.31
N TYR A 187 1.47 12.80 4.47
CA TYR A 187 2.86 12.75 4.89
C TYR A 187 3.28 14.13 5.43
N SER A 188 3.55 14.26 6.73
CA SER A 188 3.96 15.56 7.28
C SER A 188 5.30 16.04 6.68
N PRO A 189 5.57 17.35 6.66
CA PRO A 189 6.88 17.88 6.25
C PRO A 189 8.06 17.22 6.99
N GLU A 190 7.92 16.98 8.29
CA GLU A 190 8.94 16.36 9.14
C GLU A 190 9.11 14.87 8.79
N PHE A 191 8.02 14.16 8.48
CA PHE A 191 8.08 12.81 7.97
C PHE A 191 8.81 12.73 6.63
N LEU A 192 8.53 13.66 5.72
CA LEU A 192 9.22 13.72 4.42
C LEU A 192 10.72 13.95 4.60
N LEU A 193 11.14 14.81 5.54
CA LEU A 193 12.55 14.98 5.86
C LEU A 193 13.17 13.69 6.40
N TRP A 194 12.49 13.01 7.33
CA TRP A 194 12.94 11.73 7.87
C TRP A 194 13.08 10.67 6.78
N ALA A 195 12.10 10.53 5.89
CA ALA A 195 12.13 9.55 4.81
C ALA A 195 13.13 9.88 3.69
N LEU A 196 13.33 11.17 3.37
CA LEU A 196 14.10 11.59 2.20
C LEU A 196 15.55 11.98 2.50
N ARG A 197 15.92 12.13 3.78
CA ARG A 197 17.30 12.50 4.19
C ARG A 197 17.98 11.47 5.10
N PRO A 198 17.96 10.15 4.79
CA PRO A 198 18.78 9.19 5.52
C PRO A 198 20.28 9.37 5.23
N PRO A 199 21.18 8.79 6.05
CA PRO A 199 22.62 8.87 5.81
C PRO A 199 23.01 8.55 4.35
N GLY A 200 23.78 9.45 3.72
CA GLY A 200 24.20 9.31 2.33
C GLY A 200 23.19 9.82 1.28
N TRP A 201 22.06 10.42 1.69
CA TRP A 201 21.13 11.08 0.76
C TRP A 201 21.82 12.11 -0.13
N LEU A 202 21.26 12.30 -1.32
CA LEU A 202 21.82 13.19 -2.34
C LEU A 202 20.75 14.15 -2.88
N PRO A 203 20.98 15.48 -2.90
CA PRO A 203 19.98 16.45 -3.33
C PRO A 203 19.46 16.19 -4.75
N GLN A 204 20.33 15.78 -5.66
CA GLN A 204 19.95 15.47 -7.05
C GLN A 204 19.00 14.27 -7.16
N TRP A 205 18.89 13.42 -6.14
CA TRP A 205 17.95 12.32 -6.12
C TRP A 205 16.54 12.72 -5.66
N HIS A 206 16.33 13.97 -5.24
CA HIS A 206 15.01 14.56 -5.01
C HIS A 206 14.54 15.26 -6.30
N CYS A 207 14.07 14.46 -7.26
CA CYS A 207 13.84 14.91 -8.63
C CYS A 207 12.41 15.47 -8.81
N GLY A 208 12.31 16.80 -8.91
CA GLY A 208 11.07 17.53 -9.18
C GLY A 208 10.91 17.95 -10.65
N VAL A 209 9.66 18.18 -11.05
CA VAL A 209 9.29 18.80 -12.34
C VAL A 209 8.45 20.03 -12.06
N ARG A 210 8.87 21.19 -12.59
CA ARG A 210 8.16 22.46 -12.48
C ARG A 210 7.62 22.93 -13.82
N VAL A 211 6.55 23.70 -13.78
CA VAL A 211 6.02 24.44 -14.94
C VAL A 211 6.79 25.75 -15.09
N ASN A 212 7.31 26.05 -16.28
CA ASN A 212 8.19 27.22 -16.50
C ASN A 212 7.48 28.55 -16.25
N SER A 213 6.18 28.65 -16.59
CA SER A 213 5.44 29.92 -16.54
C SER A 213 5.12 30.41 -15.12
N ASN A 214 4.93 29.50 -14.16
CA ASN A 214 4.51 29.84 -12.80
C ASN A 214 5.32 29.13 -11.71
N GLN A 215 6.36 28.38 -12.09
CA GLN A 215 7.22 27.60 -11.21
C GLN A 215 6.49 26.55 -10.35
N LYS A 216 5.23 26.21 -10.67
CA LYS A 216 4.46 25.23 -9.88
C LYS A 216 5.08 23.84 -9.99
N LEU A 217 5.31 23.18 -8.85
CA LEU A 217 5.71 21.79 -8.77
C LEU A 217 4.56 20.86 -9.22
N VAL A 218 4.82 19.99 -10.18
CA VAL A 218 3.80 19.13 -10.82
C VAL A 218 4.20 17.65 -10.97
N GLY A 219 5.43 17.31 -10.63
CA GLY A 219 5.91 15.93 -10.58
C GLY A 219 7.06 15.79 -9.60
N PHE A 220 7.18 14.62 -8.99
CA PHE A 220 8.25 14.28 -8.06
C PHE A 220 8.55 12.79 -8.10
N ILE A 221 9.82 12.43 -7.91
CA ILE A 221 10.29 11.08 -7.62
C ILE A 221 11.54 11.21 -6.76
N SER A 222 11.72 10.29 -5.81
CA SER A 222 12.88 10.28 -4.93
C SER A 222 13.68 8.99 -5.03
N ALA A 223 14.98 9.09 -4.75
CA ALA A 223 15.83 7.95 -4.47
C ALA A 223 16.66 8.21 -3.20
N ILE A 224 16.83 7.18 -2.37
CA ILE A 224 17.73 7.21 -1.20
C ILE A 224 18.67 6.00 -1.27
N PRO A 225 19.92 6.10 -0.78
CA PRO A 225 20.83 4.96 -0.82
C PRO A 225 20.39 3.90 0.19
N ALA A 226 20.57 2.63 -0.17
CA ALA A 226 20.37 1.51 0.74
C ALA A 226 21.29 0.35 0.37
N ASN A 227 21.86 -0.32 1.37
CA ASN A 227 22.48 -1.63 1.17
C ASN A 227 21.40 -2.68 1.41
N ILE A 228 21.11 -3.49 0.40
CA ILE A 228 20.03 -4.49 0.46
C ILE A 228 20.65 -5.87 0.21
N ARG A 229 20.33 -6.80 1.10
CA ARG A 229 20.56 -8.23 0.92
C ARG A 229 19.44 -8.81 0.07
N ILE A 230 19.82 -9.50 -1.00
CA ILE A 230 18.94 -10.25 -1.88
C ILE A 230 19.47 -11.69 -1.93
N TYR A 231 18.77 -12.61 -1.26
CA TYR A 231 19.26 -13.96 -0.96
C TYR A 231 20.65 -13.90 -0.31
N ASP A 232 21.66 -14.47 -0.96
CA ASP A 232 23.03 -14.55 -0.45
C ASP A 232 23.92 -13.37 -0.91
N GLN A 233 23.35 -12.33 -1.53
CA GLN A 233 24.10 -11.22 -2.10
C GLN A 233 23.73 -9.88 -1.47
N ASP A 234 24.73 -9.19 -0.93
CA ASP A 234 24.58 -7.81 -0.45
C ASP A 234 24.93 -6.85 -1.59
N LYS A 235 24.00 -5.94 -1.90
CA LYS A 235 24.13 -4.96 -2.99
C LYS A 235 23.80 -3.56 -2.52
N LYS A 236 24.69 -2.62 -2.84
CA LYS A 236 24.40 -1.20 -2.74
C LYS A 236 23.46 -0.80 -3.87
N MET A 237 22.27 -0.32 -3.52
CA MET A 237 21.25 0.12 -4.45
C MET A 237 20.59 1.40 -3.96
N VAL A 238 19.51 1.81 -4.62
CA VAL A 238 18.65 2.89 -4.14
C VAL A 238 17.24 2.38 -3.87
N GLU A 239 16.60 2.93 -2.83
CA GLU A 239 15.16 2.78 -2.63
C GLU A 239 14.46 3.93 -3.37
N ILE A 240 13.52 3.59 -4.27
CA ILE A 240 12.70 4.57 -4.96
C ILE A 240 11.37 4.71 -4.22
N ASN A 241 11.00 5.95 -3.87
CA ASN A 241 9.72 6.25 -3.25
C ASN A 241 9.14 7.58 -3.75
N PHE A 242 7.89 7.86 -3.40
CA PHE A 242 7.19 9.13 -3.65
C PHE A 242 7.06 9.53 -5.12
N LEU A 243 6.92 8.57 -6.04
CA LEU A 243 6.60 8.87 -7.43
C LEU A 243 5.19 9.48 -7.51
N CYS A 244 5.13 10.80 -7.74
CA CYS A 244 3.89 11.54 -7.83
C CYS A 244 3.85 12.36 -9.12
N VAL A 245 2.69 12.34 -9.80
CA VAL A 245 2.39 13.21 -10.92
C VAL A 245 1.06 13.89 -10.64
N HIS A 246 1.05 15.22 -10.75
CA HIS A 246 -0.13 16.04 -10.57
C HIS A 246 -1.30 15.52 -11.43
N LYS A 247 -2.51 15.44 -10.87
CA LYS A 247 -3.68 14.78 -11.48
C LYS A 247 -3.94 15.19 -12.93
N LYS A 248 -3.87 16.50 -13.22
CA LYS A 248 -4.04 17.09 -14.56
C LYS A 248 -2.98 16.68 -15.62
N LEU A 249 -1.86 16.10 -15.20
CA LEU A 249 -0.78 15.63 -16.07
C LEU A 249 -0.70 14.09 -16.12
N ARG A 250 -1.58 13.38 -15.42
CA ARG A 250 -1.71 11.92 -15.54
C ARG A 250 -2.06 11.54 -16.98
N SER A 251 -1.68 10.33 -17.39
CA SER A 251 -1.83 9.81 -18.76
C SER A 251 -1.04 10.56 -19.86
N LYS A 252 -0.21 11.56 -19.53
CA LYS A 252 0.69 12.25 -20.47
C LYS A 252 2.11 11.68 -20.53
N ARG A 253 2.30 10.43 -20.08
CA ARG A 253 3.60 9.72 -20.04
C ARG A 253 4.72 10.46 -19.27
N VAL A 254 4.37 11.31 -18.29
CA VAL A 254 5.34 12.02 -17.43
C VAL A 254 6.09 11.06 -16.49
N ALA A 255 5.40 10.08 -15.91
CA ALA A 255 6.02 9.11 -14.98
C ALA A 255 7.18 8.30 -15.62
N PRO A 256 7.05 7.75 -16.84
CA PRO A 256 8.18 7.18 -17.58
C PRO A 256 9.42 8.09 -17.69
N VAL A 257 9.22 9.38 -17.90
CA VAL A 257 10.32 10.35 -18.04
C VAL A 257 10.97 10.63 -16.68
N LEU A 258 10.18 10.75 -15.62
CA LEU A 258 10.67 10.84 -14.23
C LEU A 258 11.53 9.62 -13.86
N ILE A 259 11.04 8.41 -14.16
CA ILE A 259 11.76 7.15 -13.87
C ILE A 259 13.10 7.13 -14.64
N ARG A 260 13.10 7.46 -15.93
CA ARG A 260 14.35 7.51 -16.72
C ARG A 260 15.35 8.53 -16.20
N GLU A 261 14.88 9.71 -15.79
CA GLU A 261 15.75 10.76 -15.24
C GLU A 261 16.34 10.36 -13.88
N ILE A 262 15.54 9.80 -12.96
CA ILE A 262 16.10 9.34 -11.68
C ILE A 262 17.08 8.18 -11.88
N THR A 263 16.79 7.23 -12.78
CA THR A 263 17.74 6.16 -13.16
C THR A 263 19.05 6.75 -13.68
N ARG A 264 19.01 7.77 -14.54
CA ARG A 264 20.22 8.45 -15.03
C ARG A 264 21.04 9.07 -13.89
N ARG A 265 20.38 9.79 -12.97
CA ARG A 265 21.04 10.44 -11.82
C ARG A 265 21.63 9.45 -10.83
N VAL A 266 21.03 8.27 -10.71
CA VAL A 266 21.53 7.16 -9.87
C VAL A 266 22.71 6.46 -10.57
N ASN A 267 22.59 6.16 -11.87
CA ASN A 267 23.68 5.57 -12.65
C ASN A 267 24.93 6.46 -12.71
N LEU A 268 24.77 7.80 -12.75
CA LEU A 268 25.89 8.75 -12.66
C LEU A 268 26.68 8.64 -11.34
N LYS A 269 26.13 8.00 -10.31
CA LYS A 269 26.81 7.71 -9.05
C LYS A 269 27.31 6.27 -8.97
N GLY A 270 27.30 5.54 -10.09
CA GLY A 270 27.79 4.16 -10.17
C GLY A 270 26.88 3.14 -9.48
N ILE A 271 25.59 3.43 -9.31
CA ILE A 271 24.60 2.51 -8.76
C ILE A 271 23.65 2.13 -9.89
N PHE A 272 23.38 0.83 -10.06
CA PHE A 272 22.63 0.31 -11.21
C PHE A 272 21.40 -0.50 -10.85
N GLN A 273 21.18 -0.74 -9.56
CA GLN A 273 20.03 -1.46 -9.03
C GLN A 273 19.18 -0.53 -8.17
N ALA A 274 17.90 -0.86 -8.07
CA ALA A 274 16.98 -0.19 -7.16
C ALA A 274 15.95 -1.17 -6.61
N VAL A 275 15.39 -0.86 -5.44
CA VAL A 275 14.23 -1.53 -4.87
C VAL A 275 13.08 -0.53 -4.77
N TYR A 276 11.87 -0.98 -5.04
CA TYR A 276 10.68 -0.14 -4.94
C TYR A 276 9.44 -0.98 -4.68
N THR A 277 8.39 -0.33 -4.19
CA THR A 277 7.09 -0.97 -3.97
C THR A 277 5.99 -0.27 -4.74
N ALA A 278 4.91 -0.98 -5.01
CA ALA A 278 3.69 -0.39 -5.55
C ALA A 278 2.45 -1.18 -5.13
N GLY A 279 1.31 -0.50 -4.99
CA GLY A 279 0.00 -1.15 -4.80
C GLY A 279 -0.57 -1.79 -6.08
N VAL A 280 0.11 -1.62 -7.21
CA VAL A 280 -0.29 -2.11 -8.53
C VAL A 280 0.71 -3.15 -9.03
N VAL A 281 0.27 -4.04 -9.90
CA VAL A 281 1.09 -5.13 -10.45
C VAL A 281 1.79 -4.66 -11.74
N LEU A 282 3.12 -4.72 -11.70
CA LEU A 282 4.04 -4.37 -12.78
C LEU A 282 4.96 -5.58 -13.10
N PRO A 283 5.58 -5.67 -14.30
CA PRO A 283 6.58 -6.70 -14.59
C PRO A 283 7.88 -6.48 -13.80
N LYS A 284 8.38 -7.41 -12.96
CA LYS A 284 7.69 -8.53 -12.29
C LYS A 284 7.92 -8.39 -10.77
N PRO A 285 6.92 -8.64 -9.90
CA PRO A 285 7.13 -8.58 -8.46
C PRO A 285 8.08 -9.69 -7.98
N VAL A 286 8.98 -9.37 -7.06
CA VAL A 286 9.84 -10.35 -6.36
C VAL A 286 9.16 -10.90 -5.11
N GLY A 287 8.22 -10.16 -4.53
CA GLY A 287 7.41 -10.58 -3.40
C GLY A 287 6.11 -9.77 -3.35
N THR A 288 5.05 -10.38 -2.83
CA THR A 288 3.74 -9.74 -2.68
C THR A 288 3.35 -9.83 -1.22
N CYS A 289 3.12 -8.69 -0.60
CA CYS A 289 2.62 -8.59 0.77
C CYS A 289 1.20 -8.03 0.76
N ARG A 290 0.44 -8.31 1.81
CA ARG A 290 -0.92 -7.83 2.03
C ARG A 290 -0.96 -6.92 3.25
N TYR A 291 -1.66 -5.80 3.16
CA TYR A 291 -1.94 -4.96 4.33
C TYR A 291 -2.99 -5.60 5.24
N TRP A 292 -2.78 -5.43 6.53
CA TRP A 292 -3.68 -5.82 7.60
C TRP A 292 -3.89 -4.65 8.56
N HIS A 293 -5.08 -4.56 9.12
CA HIS A 293 -5.52 -3.42 9.91
C HIS A 293 -6.04 -3.87 11.28
N ARG A 294 -5.52 -3.26 12.34
CA ARG A 294 -5.97 -3.47 13.70
C ARG A 294 -6.66 -2.23 14.25
N SER A 295 -7.98 -2.32 14.43
CA SER A 295 -8.79 -1.21 14.94
C SER A 295 -8.45 -0.84 16.39
N LEU A 296 -7.92 0.36 16.63
CA LEU A 296 -7.67 0.89 17.97
C LEU A 296 -8.82 1.79 18.45
N ASN A 297 -9.46 2.49 17.52
CA ASN A 297 -10.64 3.33 17.72
C ASN A 297 -11.80 2.91 16.79
N PRO A 298 -12.45 1.75 17.03
CA PRO A 298 -13.43 1.18 16.10
C PRO A 298 -14.61 2.11 15.80
N ARG A 299 -15.03 2.91 16.79
CA ARG A 299 -16.11 3.88 16.62
C ARG A 299 -15.81 4.88 15.52
N LYS A 300 -14.65 5.54 15.59
CA LYS A 300 -14.22 6.49 14.57
C LYS A 300 -14.04 5.80 13.22
N LEU A 301 -13.40 4.63 13.18
CA LEU A 301 -13.15 3.89 11.94
C LEU A 301 -14.44 3.52 11.20
N ILE A 302 -15.50 3.18 11.93
CA ILE A 302 -16.82 2.89 11.35
C ILE A 302 -17.53 4.18 10.92
N GLU A 303 -17.49 5.23 11.73
CA GLU A 303 -18.09 6.54 11.40
C GLU A 303 -17.51 7.11 10.09
N VAL A 304 -16.21 6.96 9.86
CA VAL A 304 -15.51 7.46 8.67
C VAL A 304 -15.48 6.46 7.51
N LYS A 305 -16.16 5.31 7.66
CA LYS A 305 -16.23 4.22 6.66
C LYS A 305 -14.87 3.58 6.30
N PHE A 306 -13.86 3.71 7.16
CA PHE A 306 -12.61 2.95 7.02
C PHE A 306 -12.84 1.45 7.28
N SER A 307 -13.82 1.12 8.12
CA SER A 307 -14.22 -0.25 8.40
C SER A 307 -15.73 -0.35 8.51
N HIS A 308 -16.28 -1.56 8.36
CA HIS A 308 -17.71 -1.80 8.46
C HIS A 308 -18.04 -2.70 9.65
N LEU A 309 -19.26 -2.57 10.19
CA LEU A 309 -19.80 -3.55 11.13
C LEU A 309 -20.09 -4.84 10.38
N SER A 310 -19.48 -5.94 10.80
CA SER A 310 -19.79 -7.25 10.22
C SER A 310 -21.23 -7.67 10.52
N ARG A 311 -21.76 -8.59 9.71
CA ARG A 311 -23.07 -9.21 9.96
C ARG A 311 -23.10 -9.74 11.40
N ASN A 312 -24.16 -9.43 12.15
CA ASN A 312 -24.38 -9.82 13.56
C ASN A 312 -23.47 -9.15 14.63
N MET A 313 -22.74 -8.07 14.28
CA MET A 313 -21.98 -7.28 15.25
C MET A 313 -22.64 -5.93 15.53
N THR A 314 -22.73 -5.56 16.82
CA THR A 314 -23.13 -4.22 17.24
C THR A 314 -21.90 -3.34 17.47
N MET A 315 -22.07 -2.01 17.49
CA MET A 315 -20.99 -1.08 17.82
C MET A 315 -20.37 -1.40 19.19
N GLN A 316 -21.20 -1.63 20.21
CA GLN A 316 -20.73 -1.99 21.56
C GLN A 316 -19.93 -3.30 21.58
N ARG A 317 -20.39 -4.32 20.85
CA ARG A 317 -19.68 -5.61 20.75
C ARG A 317 -18.33 -5.45 20.05
N THR A 318 -18.28 -4.62 19.00
CA THR A 318 -17.05 -4.30 18.27
C THR A 318 -16.05 -3.53 19.15
N MET A 319 -16.51 -2.54 19.90
CA MET A 319 -15.67 -1.83 20.88
C MET A 319 -15.13 -2.77 21.96
N LYS A 320 -15.95 -3.71 22.46
CA LYS A 320 -15.52 -4.71 23.44
C LYS A 320 -14.51 -5.70 22.84
N LEU A 321 -14.73 -6.14 21.61
CA LEU A 321 -13.83 -7.07 20.90
C LEU A 321 -12.42 -6.49 20.77
N TYR A 322 -12.32 -5.20 20.44
CA TYR A 322 -11.05 -4.54 20.18
C TYR A 322 -10.47 -3.78 21.37
N ARG A 323 -11.08 -3.90 22.56
CA ARG A 323 -10.54 -3.33 23.79
C ARG A 323 -9.15 -3.90 24.07
N LEU A 324 -8.24 -3.00 24.42
CA LEU A 324 -6.88 -3.27 24.84
C LEU A 324 -6.73 -2.88 26.32
N ASN A 325 -5.69 -3.40 26.97
CA ASN A 325 -5.31 -3.00 28.32
C ASN A 325 -4.81 -1.54 28.33
N GLU A 326 -4.74 -0.95 29.52
CA GLU A 326 -4.31 0.44 29.70
C GLU A 326 -2.79 0.59 29.71
N ALA A 327 -2.06 -0.44 30.15
CA ALA A 327 -0.60 -0.44 30.22
C ALA A 327 0.00 -1.68 29.54
N PRO A 328 1.20 -1.55 28.95
CA PRO A 328 1.99 -2.68 28.44
C PRO A 328 2.27 -3.72 29.53
N LYS A 329 2.40 -4.99 29.13
CA LYS A 329 2.66 -6.10 30.06
C LYS A 329 4.15 -6.41 30.21
N THR A 330 4.94 -6.20 29.16
CA THR A 330 6.35 -6.59 29.13
C THR A 330 7.15 -5.72 30.10
N SER A 331 7.83 -6.36 31.05
CA SER A 331 8.66 -5.68 32.03
C SER A 331 9.92 -5.10 31.39
N GLY A 332 10.33 -3.91 31.82
CA GLY A 332 11.55 -3.26 31.30
C GLY A 332 11.36 -2.57 29.94
N LEU A 333 10.12 -2.43 29.47
CA LEU A 333 9.80 -1.69 28.25
C LEU A 333 10.07 -0.19 28.45
N ARG A 334 10.91 0.40 27.60
CA ARG A 334 11.21 1.84 27.62
C ARG A 334 11.51 2.37 26.21
N PRO A 335 11.40 3.69 25.96
CA PRO A 335 11.84 4.27 24.70
C PRO A 335 13.33 4.01 24.41
N MET A 336 13.66 3.85 23.13
CA MET A 336 15.04 3.78 22.65
C MET A 336 15.75 5.12 22.86
N THR A 337 17.03 5.06 23.21
CA THR A 337 17.91 6.24 23.30
C THR A 337 19.14 6.04 22.41
N ARG A 338 19.88 7.13 22.15
CA ARG A 338 21.09 7.08 21.32
C ARG A 338 22.15 6.08 21.83
N LYS A 339 22.22 5.84 23.14
CA LYS A 339 23.15 4.89 23.76
C LYS A 339 22.85 3.44 23.36
N ASP A 340 21.61 3.16 22.95
CA ASP A 340 21.15 1.81 22.63
C ASP A 340 21.42 1.42 21.17
N VAL A 341 21.81 2.38 20.30
CA VAL A 341 22.03 2.16 18.86
C VAL A 341 22.91 0.94 18.57
N PRO A 342 24.07 0.73 19.24
CA PRO A 342 24.89 -0.45 18.96
C PRO A 342 24.19 -1.79 19.29
N ALA A 343 23.37 -1.81 20.36
CA ALA A 343 22.65 -3.03 20.76
C ALA A 343 21.49 -3.32 19.80
N VAL A 344 20.74 -2.29 19.41
CA VAL A 344 19.64 -2.38 18.44
C VAL A 344 20.16 -2.78 17.07
N HIS A 345 21.26 -2.18 16.61
CA HIS A 345 21.91 -2.52 15.33
C HIS A 345 22.29 -3.98 15.26
N ARG A 346 22.94 -4.51 16.30
CA ARG A 346 23.31 -5.93 16.38
C ARG A 346 22.09 -6.86 16.32
N LEU A 347 21.06 -6.57 17.13
CA LEU A 347 19.83 -7.36 17.16
C LEU A 347 19.11 -7.35 15.82
N LEU A 348 18.99 -6.18 15.20
CA LEU A 348 18.34 -6.02 13.90
C LEU A 348 19.09 -6.76 12.79
N LEU A 349 20.41 -6.63 12.74
CA LEU A 349 21.23 -7.30 11.72
C LEU A 349 21.14 -8.84 11.84
N GLU A 350 21.18 -9.37 13.06
CA GLU A 350 21.02 -10.80 13.33
C GLU A 350 19.63 -11.28 12.94
N TYR A 351 18.58 -10.57 13.37
CA TYR A 351 17.19 -10.89 13.04
C TYR A 351 16.90 -10.84 11.55
N LEU A 352 17.38 -9.81 10.84
CA LEU A 352 17.11 -9.64 9.41
C LEU A 352 17.83 -10.66 8.53
N SER A 353 18.87 -11.32 9.05
CA SER A 353 19.66 -12.30 8.29
C SER A 353 18.87 -13.55 7.88
N GLN A 354 17.72 -13.82 8.49
CA GLN A 354 16.86 -14.96 8.17
C GLN A 354 15.95 -14.74 6.94
N PHE A 355 15.85 -13.49 6.47
CA PHE A 355 14.99 -13.09 5.34
C PHE A 355 15.82 -12.98 4.04
N HIS A 356 15.16 -13.19 2.90
CA HIS A 356 15.81 -13.16 1.59
C HIS A 356 15.86 -11.76 0.98
N LEU A 357 15.02 -10.82 1.41
CA LEU A 357 15.08 -9.43 0.98
C LEU A 357 15.07 -8.52 2.20
N ALA A 358 16.22 -7.98 2.59
CA ALA A 358 16.32 -7.19 3.82
C ALA A 358 17.40 -6.09 3.72
N PRO A 359 17.25 -4.97 4.43
CA PRO A 359 18.30 -3.96 4.49
C PRO A 359 19.47 -4.41 5.37
N VAL A 360 20.68 -4.04 4.97
CA VAL A 360 21.92 -4.20 5.74
C VAL A 360 22.32 -2.81 6.25
N MET A 361 21.70 -2.42 7.36
CA MET A 361 21.84 -1.07 7.90
C MET A 361 23.18 -0.86 8.61
N SER A 362 23.76 0.33 8.48
CA SER A 362 24.84 0.83 9.33
C SER A 362 24.30 1.30 10.70
N PRO A 363 25.18 1.51 11.70
CA PRO A 363 24.76 2.14 12.96
C PRO A 363 24.17 3.54 12.76
N GLU A 364 24.67 4.34 11.81
CA GLU A 364 24.10 5.66 11.51
C GLU A 364 22.69 5.54 10.91
N GLU A 365 22.47 4.55 10.03
CA GLU A 365 21.16 4.29 9.45
C GLU A 365 20.17 3.79 10.53
N VAL A 366 20.61 2.93 11.44
CA VAL A 366 19.80 2.51 12.60
C VAL A 366 19.44 3.70 13.49
N GLU A 367 20.40 4.60 13.76
CA GLU A 367 20.10 5.82 14.52
C GLU A 367 19.04 6.66 13.80
N HIS A 368 19.20 6.90 12.49
CA HIS A 368 18.26 7.71 11.71
C HIS A 368 16.85 7.09 11.64
N TRP A 369 16.76 5.79 11.38
CA TRP A 369 15.49 5.10 11.14
C TRP A 369 14.76 4.70 12.41
N LEU A 370 15.45 4.47 13.54
CA LEU A 370 14.82 3.90 14.74
C LEU A 370 14.90 4.80 15.98
N LEU A 371 15.71 5.86 16.00
CA LEU A 371 15.70 6.77 17.15
C LEU A 371 14.34 7.50 17.20
N PRO A 372 13.62 7.47 18.34
CA PRO A 372 12.27 8.02 18.41
C PRO A 372 12.21 9.51 18.06
N GLN A 373 11.29 9.87 17.17
CA GLN A 373 10.95 11.24 16.80
C GLN A 373 9.44 11.41 16.90
N GLU A 374 9.02 12.42 17.67
CA GLU A 374 7.61 12.63 17.99
C GLU A 374 6.77 12.78 16.71
N ASN A 375 5.66 12.05 16.63
CA ASN A 375 4.77 12.02 15.46
C ASN A 375 5.41 11.53 14.15
N ILE A 376 6.58 10.89 14.19
CA ILE A 376 7.24 10.30 13.02
C ILE A 376 7.50 8.82 13.25
N ILE A 377 8.39 8.47 14.20
CA ILE A 377 8.81 7.10 14.49
C ILE A 377 8.87 6.90 16.00
N ASP A 378 8.28 5.80 16.46
CA ASP A 378 8.29 5.37 17.84
C ASP A 378 9.00 4.02 17.95
N THR A 379 10.00 3.94 18.82
CA THR A 379 10.78 2.71 19.06
C THR A 379 10.94 2.46 20.55
N TYR A 380 10.62 1.24 20.98
CA TYR A 380 10.67 0.82 22.38
C TYR A 380 11.51 -0.44 22.51
N LEU A 381 12.32 -0.49 23.56
CA LEU A 381 13.23 -1.58 23.87
C LEU A 381 12.74 -2.34 25.10
N VAL A 382 12.95 -3.65 25.11
CA VAL A 382 12.83 -4.48 26.31
C VAL A 382 14.21 -4.64 26.92
N VAL A 383 14.34 -4.20 28.19
CA VAL A 383 15.60 -4.24 28.92
C VAL A 383 15.45 -5.13 30.14
N THR A 384 16.32 -6.13 30.22
CA THR A 384 16.42 -7.03 31.38
C THR A 384 16.85 -6.28 32.64
N SER A 385 16.65 -6.89 33.81
CA SER A 385 17.10 -6.33 35.10
C SER A 385 18.62 -6.07 35.16
N GLY A 386 19.42 -6.79 34.37
CA GLY A 386 20.86 -6.58 34.21
C GLY A 386 21.25 -5.47 33.23
N GLY A 387 20.29 -4.72 32.66
CA GLY A 387 20.55 -3.61 31.75
C GLY A 387 20.80 -4.02 30.29
N LYS A 388 20.68 -5.30 29.94
CA LYS A 388 20.85 -5.79 28.56
C LYS A 388 19.55 -5.65 27.77
N VAL A 389 19.64 -5.06 26.58
CA VAL A 389 18.56 -5.00 25.58
C VAL A 389 18.40 -6.38 24.92
N THR A 390 17.17 -6.90 24.90
CA THR A 390 16.86 -8.23 24.34
C THR A 390 15.94 -8.15 23.13
N ASP A 391 14.98 -7.24 23.14
CA ASP A 391 13.91 -7.15 22.15
C ASP A 391 13.62 -5.67 21.86
N PHE A 392 13.04 -5.38 20.70
CA PHE A 392 12.48 -4.06 20.43
C PHE A 392 11.32 -4.10 19.44
N LEU A 393 10.44 -3.11 19.55
CA LEU A 393 9.35 -2.86 18.61
C LEU A 393 9.47 -1.45 18.07
N SER A 394 9.01 -1.24 16.83
CA SER A 394 8.92 0.09 16.25
C SER A 394 7.73 0.25 15.31
N PHE A 395 7.19 1.47 15.27
CA PHE A 395 6.11 1.83 14.36
C PHE A 395 6.18 3.32 13.99
N TYR A 396 5.91 3.63 12.73
CA TYR A 396 5.89 5.01 12.26
C TYR A 396 4.47 5.57 12.15
N THR A 397 4.37 6.89 12.17
CA THR A 397 3.14 7.66 12.10
C THR A 397 2.91 8.10 10.67
N LEU A 398 1.79 7.69 10.08
CA LEU A 398 1.37 8.18 8.77
C LEU A 398 -0.14 8.43 8.81
N PRO A 399 -0.58 9.68 9.03
CA PRO A 399 -1.99 9.99 9.00
C PRO A 399 -2.54 9.99 7.57
N SER A 400 -3.86 9.85 7.46
CA SER A 400 -4.59 10.07 6.22
C SER A 400 -5.60 11.19 6.39
N THR A 401 -5.70 12.08 5.40
CA THR A 401 -6.79 13.05 5.29
C THR A 401 -8.08 12.31 4.98
N ILE A 402 -9.15 12.61 5.73
CA ILE A 402 -10.49 12.08 5.52
C ILE A 402 -11.25 13.07 4.63
N MET A 403 -11.60 12.64 3.43
CA MET A 403 -12.26 13.47 2.44
C MET A 403 -13.77 13.55 2.73
N ASN A 404 -14.36 14.74 2.57
CA ASN A 404 -15.81 14.96 2.55
C ASN A 404 -16.59 14.52 3.80
N HIS A 405 -15.94 14.41 4.97
CA HIS A 405 -16.59 14.04 6.23
C HIS A 405 -16.84 15.27 7.12
N PRO A 406 -18.05 15.45 7.71
CA PRO A 406 -18.44 16.69 8.39
C PRO A 406 -17.74 16.94 9.74
N VAL A 407 -17.27 15.87 10.40
CA VAL A 407 -16.71 15.94 11.77
C VAL A 407 -15.21 15.60 11.77
N HIS A 408 -14.86 14.36 11.42
CA HIS A 408 -13.48 13.89 11.36
C HIS A 408 -12.77 14.38 10.10
N ARG A 409 -11.55 14.95 10.25
CA ARG A 409 -10.72 15.44 9.14
C ARG A 409 -9.47 14.60 8.87
N SER A 410 -8.99 13.88 9.87
CA SER A 410 -7.77 13.08 9.80
C SER A 410 -7.95 11.75 10.51
N LEU A 411 -7.39 10.70 9.93
CA LEU A 411 -7.28 9.36 10.47
C LEU A 411 -5.81 9.14 10.89
N LYS A 412 -5.54 8.98 12.18
CA LYS A 412 -4.17 8.78 12.67
C LYS A 412 -3.83 7.29 12.64
N ALA A 413 -3.00 6.87 11.70
CA ALA A 413 -2.59 5.47 11.55
C ALA A 413 -1.12 5.26 11.96
N ALA A 414 -0.89 4.19 12.71
CA ALA A 414 0.45 3.67 13.01
C ALA A 414 0.76 2.56 12.02
N TYR A 415 2.00 2.46 11.53
CA TYR A 415 2.46 1.40 10.65
C TYR A 415 3.59 0.65 11.33
N SER A 416 3.44 -0.67 11.48
CA SER A 416 4.49 -1.55 11.98
C SER A 416 5.75 -1.38 11.13
N PHE A 417 6.89 -1.17 11.78
CA PHE A 417 8.18 -1.04 11.12
C PHE A 417 9.03 -2.29 11.39
N TYR A 418 10.16 -2.17 12.08
CA TYR A 418 10.98 -3.33 12.46
C TYR A 418 10.71 -3.75 13.91
N ASN A 419 10.45 -5.04 14.11
CA ASN A 419 10.23 -5.61 15.44
C ASN A 419 11.14 -6.84 15.58
N VAL A 420 12.01 -6.84 16.59
CA VAL A 420 12.97 -7.91 16.84
C VAL A 420 12.69 -8.52 18.19
N HIS A 421 12.59 -9.84 18.21
CA HIS A 421 12.28 -10.63 19.38
C HIS A 421 13.33 -11.73 19.59
N THR A 422 13.73 -11.94 20.84
CA THR A 422 14.68 -12.99 21.28
C THR A 422 14.19 -13.66 22.56
N THR A 423 13.68 -12.89 23.52
CA THR A 423 13.25 -13.38 24.84
C THR A 423 11.75 -13.21 25.03
N THR A 424 11.22 -12.04 24.65
CA THR A 424 9.78 -11.79 24.65
C THR A 424 9.17 -12.42 23.40
N THR A 425 8.01 -13.06 23.52
CA THR A 425 7.35 -13.59 22.31
C THR A 425 6.91 -12.44 21.40
N LEU A 426 7.00 -12.61 20.08
CA LEU A 426 6.54 -11.59 19.13
C LEU A 426 5.06 -11.21 19.36
N LEU A 427 4.23 -12.16 19.80
CA LEU A 427 2.83 -11.91 20.14
C LEU A 427 2.66 -10.91 21.28
N ASP A 428 3.42 -11.09 22.38
CA ASP A 428 3.38 -10.18 23.53
C ASP A 428 3.95 -8.81 23.17
N LEU A 429 5.07 -8.81 22.43
CA LEU A 429 5.73 -7.59 21.98
C LEU A 429 4.81 -6.74 21.10
N MET A 430 4.14 -7.36 20.14
CA MET A 430 3.18 -6.66 19.28
C MET A 430 1.88 -6.29 20.01
N SER A 431 1.45 -7.07 21.01
CA SER A 431 0.35 -6.67 21.88
C SER A 431 0.66 -5.36 22.61
N ASP A 432 1.90 -5.20 23.09
CA ASP A 432 2.35 -3.97 23.74
C ASP A 432 2.48 -2.80 22.75
N ALA A 433 2.93 -3.05 21.51
CA ALA A 433 2.91 -2.04 20.44
C ALA A 433 1.51 -1.46 20.21
N LEU A 434 0.48 -2.31 20.20
CA LEU A 434 -0.92 -1.88 20.04
C LEU A 434 -1.40 -1.02 21.23
N ILE A 435 -0.99 -1.36 22.45
CA ILE A 435 -1.32 -0.59 23.67
C ILE A 435 -0.63 0.78 23.61
N LEU A 436 0.65 0.82 23.25
CA LEU A 436 1.42 2.05 23.11
C LEU A 436 0.82 2.97 22.03
N ALA A 437 0.52 2.43 20.84
CA ALA A 437 -0.15 3.18 19.79
C ALA A 437 -1.52 3.71 20.25
N LYS A 438 -2.33 2.89 20.93
CA LYS A 438 -3.61 3.37 21.47
C LYS A 438 -3.43 4.50 22.48
N SER A 439 -2.44 4.42 23.36
CA SER A 439 -2.15 5.47 24.35
C SER A 439 -1.73 6.80 23.70
N LYS A 440 -1.12 6.75 22.53
CA LYS A 440 -0.73 7.90 21.69
C LYS A 440 -1.84 8.43 20.78
N GLY A 441 -3.06 7.92 20.94
CA GLY A 441 -4.25 8.37 20.23
C GLY A 441 -4.33 7.94 18.77
N PHE A 442 -3.65 6.84 18.40
CA PHE A 442 -3.82 6.25 17.08
C PHE A 442 -5.20 5.58 16.94
N ASP A 443 -5.78 5.68 15.75
CA ASP A 443 -7.10 5.13 15.44
C ASP A 443 -7.02 3.70 14.89
N VAL A 444 -5.94 3.38 14.18
CA VAL A 444 -5.67 2.07 13.57
C VAL A 444 -4.18 1.78 13.60
N PHE A 445 -3.82 0.50 13.72
CA PHE A 445 -2.46 0.02 13.57
C PHE A 445 -2.39 -0.91 12.36
N ASN A 446 -1.54 -0.56 11.40
CA ASN A 446 -1.37 -1.25 10.13
C ASN A 446 -0.11 -2.11 10.18
N ALA A 447 -0.18 -3.29 9.59
CA ALA A 447 0.97 -4.17 9.42
C ALA A 447 0.87 -4.89 8.08
N LEU A 448 2.00 -5.21 7.48
CA LEU A 448 2.07 -6.12 6.33
C LEU A 448 2.22 -7.56 6.83
N ASP A 449 1.86 -8.54 6.02
CA ASP A 449 2.05 -9.98 6.30
C ASP A 449 3.49 -10.48 6.04
N LEU A 450 4.45 -9.57 5.95
CA LEU A 450 5.87 -9.84 5.77
C LEU A 450 6.58 -10.27 7.06
N MET A 451 7.84 -10.69 6.95
CA MET A 451 8.62 -11.24 8.07
C MET A 451 7.84 -12.34 8.82
N GLU A 452 7.83 -12.31 10.14
CA GLU A 452 7.08 -13.24 10.99
C GLU A 452 5.68 -12.72 11.34
N ASN A 453 5.17 -11.67 10.67
CA ASN A 453 3.96 -10.98 11.13
C ASN A 453 2.71 -11.87 11.15
N LYS A 454 2.59 -12.81 10.20
CA LYS A 454 1.50 -13.80 10.15
C LYS A 454 1.32 -14.56 11.47
N THR A 455 2.36 -14.72 12.27
CA THR A 455 2.32 -15.45 13.55
C THR A 455 1.45 -14.77 14.62
N PHE A 456 1.22 -13.45 14.51
CA PHE A 456 0.44 -12.65 15.46
C PHE A 456 -0.80 -11.98 14.87
N LEU A 457 -0.89 -11.77 13.55
CA LEU A 457 -1.95 -10.96 12.92
C LEU A 457 -3.37 -11.39 13.36
N GLU A 458 -3.74 -12.65 13.11
CA GLU A 458 -5.06 -13.16 13.49
C GLU A 458 -5.27 -13.19 15.02
N LYS A 459 -4.26 -13.65 15.76
CA LYS A 459 -4.30 -13.76 17.24
C LYS A 459 -4.53 -12.40 17.90
N LEU A 460 -3.92 -11.35 17.34
CA LEU A 460 -4.10 -9.98 17.79
C LEU A 460 -5.29 -9.30 17.14
N LYS A 461 -6.13 -9.99 16.36
CA LYS A 461 -7.37 -9.49 15.74
C LYS A 461 -7.13 -8.41 14.67
N PHE A 462 -6.04 -8.52 13.93
CA PHE A 462 -5.90 -7.79 12.68
C PHE A 462 -6.90 -8.34 11.65
N GLY A 463 -7.56 -7.46 10.90
CA GLY A 463 -8.36 -7.81 9.75
C GLY A 463 -7.56 -7.65 8.46
N ILE A 464 -7.82 -8.51 7.47
CA ILE A 464 -7.23 -8.42 6.13
C ILE A 464 -7.71 -7.12 5.46
N GLY A 465 -6.77 -6.33 4.93
CA GLY A 465 -7.06 -5.20 4.05
C GLY A 465 -7.28 -5.64 2.61
N ASP A 466 -7.75 -4.72 1.78
CA ASP A 466 -7.91 -4.89 0.33
C ASP A 466 -6.60 -4.62 -0.45
N GLY A 467 -5.72 -3.78 0.09
CA GLY A 467 -4.47 -3.38 -0.54
C GLY A 467 -3.35 -4.42 -0.48
N ASN A 468 -2.85 -4.83 -1.65
CA ASN A 468 -1.55 -5.51 -1.77
C ASN A 468 -0.42 -4.48 -1.84
N LEU A 469 0.77 -4.87 -1.39
CA LEU A 469 2.02 -4.16 -1.62
C LEU A 469 3.00 -5.10 -2.34
N GLN A 470 3.31 -4.76 -3.59
CA GLN A 470 4.20 -5.52 -4.44
C GLN A 470 5.62 -4.97 -4.29
N TYR A 471 6.61 -5.85 -4.13
CA TYR A 471 8.04 -5.51 -4.07
C TYR A 471 8.70 -5.79 -5.41
N TYR A 472 9.57 -4.90 -5.84
CA TYR A 472 10.26 -4.97 -7.12
C TYR A 472 11.73 -4.65 -6.99
N LEU A 473 12.52 -5.26 -7.87
CA LEU A 473 13.92 -4.92 -8.06
C LEU A 473 14.15 -4.45 -9.50
N TYR A 474 14.80 -3.30 -9.66
CA TYR A 474 15.23 -2.78 -10.96
C TYR A 474 16.63 -3.31 -11.30
N ASN A 475 16.81 -3.77 -12.54
CA ASN A 475 18.07 -4.34 -13.04
C ASN A 475 18.63 -5.48 -12.19
N TRP A 476 17.75 -6.29 -11.61
CA TRP A 476 18.10 -7.48 -10.87
C TRP A 476 17.09 -8.59 -11.17
N LYS A 477 17.62 -9.80 -11.38
CA LYS A 477 16.82 -11.02 -11.51
C LYS A 477 17.13 -11.94 -10.34
N CYS A 478 16.08 -12.44 -9.71
CA CYS A 478 16.11 -13.51 -8.71
C CYS A 478 14.78 -14.25 -8.73
N PRO A 479 14.69 -15.45 -8.14
CA PRO A 479 13.41 -16.09 -7.88
C PRO A 479 12.49 -15.19 -7.05
N SER A 480 11.18 -15.39 -7.17
CA SER A 480 10.21 -14.76 -6.28
C SER A 480 10.24 -15.42 -4.90
N MET A 481 9.83 -14.70 -3.89
CA MET A 481 9.77 -15.15 -2.50
C MET A 481 8.39 -14.91 -1.89
N GLY A 482 8.01 -15.74 -0.91
CA GLY A 482 6.81 -15.52 -0.10
C GLY A 482 6.95 -14.28 0.78
N SER A 483 5.82 -13.72 1.24
CA SER A 483 5.84 -12.51 2.08
C SER A 483 6.65 -12.70 3.35
N GLU A 484 6.65 -13.90 3.94
CA GLU A 484 7.44 -14.25 5.13
C GLU A 484 8.96 -14.21 4.93
N LYS A 485 9.44 -14.13 3.68
CA LYS A 485 10.86 -13.97 3.33
C LYS A 485 11.23 -12.53 2.97
N VAL A 486 10.26 -11.62 2.94
CA VAL A 486 10.48 -10.18 2.80
C VAL A 486 10.74 -9.59 4.19
N GLY A 487 11.92 -9.01 4.39
CA GLY A 487 12.38 -8.32 5.59
C GLY A 487 12.68 -6.84 5.36
N LEU A 488 12.08 -6.23 4.33
CA LEU A 488 12.24 -4.82 3.98
C LEU A 488 10.92 -4.08 4.16
N VAL A 489 10.90 -3.02 4.96
CA VAL A 489 9.76 -2.13 5.13
C VAL A 489 10.10 -0.75 4.58
N LEU A 490 9.32 -0.27 3.60
CA LEU A 490 9.44 1.08 3.04
C LEU A 490 8.34 1.99 3.61
N GLN A 491 8.62 3.30 3.67
CA GLN A 491 7.80 4.31 4.35
C GLN A 491 6.50 4.65 3.62
#